data_AF-V8AR00-F1
#
_entry.id   AF-V8AR00-F1
#
_cell.length_a   1.000
_cell.length_b   1.000
_cell.length_c   1.000
_cell.angle_alpha   90.00
_cell.angle_beta   90.00
_cell.angle_gamma   90.00
#
_symmetry.space_group_name_H-M   'P 1'
#
loop_
_entity.id
_entity.type
_entity.pdbx_description
1 polymer ?
#
loop_
_entity_poly.entity_id
_entity_poly.type
_entity_poly.pdbx_seq_one_letter_code
_entity_poly.pdbx_strand_id
1 'polypeptide(L)'
;MGILAIVELSIFVLNFFLSLTIIFRERKSTSTTWAWIFVVNLLPVFGFILYILVGRGIAHYRIFKVQRAFRVGFEEQLKRTWRVYNEEGFIKKITKNHGITQLIHMLFVEEKAVISANTGVEIFTDGRAKFDALLDDIHN
;
A
#
# COMPACT_ATOMS: atom_id res chain seq x y z
N MET A 1 -32.15 34.07 28.26
CA MET A 1 -31.50 32.89 28.90
C MET A 1 -31.75 31.57 28.15
N GLY A 2 -32.95 31.28 27.65
CA GLY A 2 -33.23 29.98 26.99
C GLY A 2 -32.56 29.75 25.62
N ILE A 3 -32.54 30.74 24.74
CA ILE A 3 -32.02 30.57 23.37
C ILE A 3 -30.51 30.33 23.35
N LEU A 4 -29.75 31.06 24.16
CA LEU A 4 -28.30 30.88 24.28
C LEU A 4 -27.94 29.48 24.81
N ALA A 5 -28.69 29.00 25.83
CA ALA A 5 -28.49 27.66 26.38
C ALA A 5 -28.80 26.56 25.34
N ILE A 6 -29.83 26.75 24.52
CA ILE A 6 -30.18 25.82 23.44
C ILE A 6 -29.08 25.78 22.37
N VAL A 7 -28.53 26.95 22.00
CA VAL A 7 -27.44 27.04 21.02
C VAL A 7 -26.17 26.37 21.55
N GLU A 8 -25.82 26.63 22.81
CA GLU A 8 -24.65 26.04 23.45
C GLU A 8 -24.75 24.51 23.57
N LEU A 9 -25.91 24.00 24.01
CA LEU A 9 -26.19 22.56 24.05
C LEU A 9 -26.10 21.92 22.66
N SER A 10 -26.62 22.59 21.64
CA SER A 10 -26.60 22.09 20.26
C SER A 10 -25.17 21.98 19.72
N ILE A 11 -24.31 22.97 20.00
CA ILE A 11 -22.89 22.94 19.61
C ILE A 11 -22.16 21.81 20.34
N PHE A 12 -22.41 21.63 21.63
CA PHE A 12 -21.78 20.57 22.43
C PHE A 12 -22.15 19.17 21.92
N VAL A 13 -23.45 18.92 21.70
CA VAL A 13 -23.94 17.64 21.17
C VAL A 13 -23.34 17.37 19.78
N LEU A 14 -23.31 18.38 18.92
CA LEU A 14 -22.70 18.25 17.59
C LEU A 14 -21.21 17.91 17.68
N ASN A 15 -20.46 18.57 18.55
CA ASN A 15 -19.02 18.34 18.73
C ASN A 15 -18.73 16.92 19.25
N PHE A 16 -19.56 16.41 20.17
CA PHE A 16 -19.46 15.06 20.70
C PHE A 16 -19.58 14.00 19.59
N PHE A 17 -20.62 14.09 18.75
CA PHE A 17 -20.80 13.16 17.63
C PHE A 17 -19.67 13.26 16.58
N LEU A 18 -19.16 14.47 16.36
CA LEU A 18 -18.03 14.73 15.48
C LEU A 18 -16.75 14.04 15.96
N SER A 19 -16.45 14.19 17.26
CA SER A 19 -15.31 13.59 17.92
C SER A 19 -15.42 12.06 17.91
N LEU A 20 -16.62 11.52 18.18
CA LEU A 20 -16.90 10.09 18.09
C LEU A 20 -16.63 9.56 16.67
N THR A 21 -17.13 10.27 15.65
CA THR A 21 -16.90 9.90 14.25
C THR A 21 -15.41 9.86 13.91
N ILE A 22 -14.60 10.80 14.43
CA ILE A 22 -13.15 10.82 14.20
C ILE A 22 -12.46 9.62 14.84
N ILE A 23 -12.82 9.27 16.07
CA ILE A 23 -12.22 8.15 16.82
C ILE A 23 -12.52 6.81 16.14
N PHE A 24 -13.76 6.58 15.71
CA PHE A 24 -14.19 5.28 15.21
C PHE A 24 -13.92 5.06 13.71
N ARG A 25 -13.69 6.11 12.92
CA ARG A 25 -13.62 5.97 11.45
C ARG A 25 -12.36 5.28 10.94
N GLU A 26 -11.23 5.32 11.64
CA GLU A 26 -9.99 4.72 11.11
C GLU A 26 -9.00 4.34 12.23
N ARG A 27 -8.30 3.19 12.09
CA ARG A 27 -7.20 2.79 12.99
C ARG A 27 -5.96 3.65 12.70
N LYS A 28 -6.04 4.96 12.91
CA LYS A 28 -4.88 5.86 12.84
C LYS A 28 -4.04 5.68 14.11
N SER A 29 -2.75 6.02 14.01
CA SER A 29 -1.87 6.06 15.18
C SER A 29 -2.49 6.94 16.27
N THR A 30 -2.38 6.54 17.53
CA THR A 30 -2.97 7.22 18.69
C THR A 30 -2.69 8.73 18.65
N SER A 31 -1.47 9.13 18.28
CA SER A 31 -1.06 10.54 18.14
C SER A 31 -1.89 11.34 17.11
N THR A 32 -2.21 10.75 15.96
CA THR A 32 -2.99 11.44 14.91
C THR A 32 -4.43 11.66 15.35
N THR A 33 -5.02 10.69 16.03
CA THR A 33 -6.39 10.80 16.55
C THR A 33 -6.49 11.90 17.61
N TRP A 34 -5.54 11.97 18.55
CA TRP A 34 -5.49 13.03 19.55
C TRP A 34 -5.38 14.42 18.92
N ALA A 35 -4.51 14.62 17.92
CA ALA A 35 -4.37 15.90 17.23
C ALA A 35 -5.70 16.39 16.61
N TRP A 36 -6.45 15.50 15.96
CA TRP A 36 -7.73 15.87 15.36
C TRP A 36 -8.84 16.11 16.39
N ILE A 37 -8.84 15.38 17.50
CA ILE A 37 -9.74 15.67 18.64
C ILE A 37 -9.48 17.08 19.16
N PHE A 38 -8.22 17.46 19.38
CA PHE A 38 -7.89 18.83 19.82
C PHE A 38 -8.36 19.89 18.83
N VAL A 39 -8.11 19.69 17.53
CA VAL A 39 -8.52 20.65 16.48
C VAL A 39 -10.04 20.82 16.42
N VAL A 40 -10.81 19.73 16.54
CA VAL A 40 -12.28 19.79 16.53
C VAL A 40 -12.87 20.38 17.82
N ASN A 41 -12.22 20.16 18.96
CA ASN A 41 -12.65 20.75 20.23
C ASN A 41 -12.34 22.26 20.26
N LEU A 42 -11.20 22.69 19.72
CA LEU A 42 -10.81 24.11 19.67
C LEU A 42 -11.64 24.92 18.65
N LEU A 43 -11.96 24.30 17.51
CA LEU A 43 -12.73 24.90 16.43
C LEU A 43 -13.95 24.02 16.13
N PRO A 44 -15.06 24.17 16.89
CA PRO A 44 -16.27 23.42 16.65
C PRO A 44 -16.75 23.67 15.22
N VAL A 45 -17.23 22.62 14.54
CA VAL A 45 -17.65 22.62 13.12
C VAL A 45 -16.48 22.78 12.13
N PHE A 46 -15.67 23.83 12.23
CA PHE A 46 -14.57 24.12 11.30
C PHE A 46 -13.46 23.07 11.33
N GLY A 47 -13.11 22.55 12.50
CA GLY A 47 -12.10 21.50 12.64
C GLY A 47 -12.47 20.21 11.91
N PHE A 48 -13.77 19.93 11.76
CA PHE A 48 -14.24 18.76 11.03
C PHE A 48 -14.18 18.93 9.52
N ILE A 49 -14.47 20.15 9.02
CA ILE A 49 -14.25 20.48 7.62
C ILE A 49 -12.76 20.30 7.28
N LEU A 50 -11.87 20.80 8.14
CA LEU A 50 -10.42 20.63 7.97
C LEU A 50 -10.00 19.15 8.03
N TYR A 51 -10.60 18.36 8.91
CA TYR A 51 -10.37 16.91 8.99
C TYR A 51 -10.79 16.17 7.71
N ILE A 52 -11.93 16.54 7.12
CA ILE A 52 -12.40 15.95 5.87
C ILE A 52 -11.44 16.24 4.71
N LEU A 53 -10.81 17.42 4.68
CA LEU A 53 -9.88 17.84 3.64
C LEU A 53 -8.48 17.25 3.82
N VAL A 54 -7.92 17.32 5.03
CA VAL A 54 -6.50 16.99 5.30
C VAL A 54 -6.36 15.66 6.05
N GLY A 55 -7.23 15.40 7.02
CA GLY A 55 -7.14 14.24 7.92
C GLY A 55 -7.38 12.88 7.25
N ARG A 56 -8.06 12.86 6.10
CA ARG A 56 -8.35 11.63 5.34
C ARG A 56 -7.11 11.00 4.67
N GLY A 57 -6.01 11.72 4.53
CA GLY A 57 -4.80 11.18 3.89
C GLY A 57 -5.02 10.89 2.40
N ILE A 58 -4.62 11.84 1.55
CA ILE A 58 -4.76 11.79 0.08
C ILE A 58 -3.99 10.59 -0.56
N ALA A 59 -3.14 9.90 0.21
CA ALA A 59 -2.22 8.88 -0.28
C ALA A 59 -2.88 7.57 -0.77
N HIS A 60 -4.05 7.18 -0.24
CA HIS A 60 -4.58 5.83 -0.50
C HIS A 60 -5.07 5.62 -1.93
N TYR A 61 -5.54 6.67 -2.62
CA TYR A 61 -6.14 6.53 -3.96
C TYR A 61 -5.10 6.27 -5.06
N ARG A 62 -3.85 6.75 -4.88
CA ARG A 62 -2.82 6.68 -5.93
C ARG A 62 -2.18 5.28 -6.03
N ILE A 63 -2.04 4.58 -4.91
CA ILE A 63 -1.45 3.23 -4.84
C ILE A 63 -2.33 2.20 -5.58
N PHE A 64 -3.66 2.32 -5.47
CA PHE A 64 -4.59 1.40 -6.13
C PHE A 64 -4.60 1.53 -7.67
N LYS A 65 -4.29 2.71 -8.21
CA LYS A 65 -4.30 2.93 -9.67
C LYS A 65 -3.06 2.33 -10.35
N VAL A 66 -1.91 2.34 -9.67
CA VAL A 66 -0.66 1.70 -10.16
C VAL A 66 -0.79 0.17 -10.19
N GLN A 67 -1.48 -0.43 -9.21
CA GLN A 67 -1.74 -1.88 -9.20
C GLN A 67 -2.50 -2.37 -10.44
N ARG A 68 -3.41 -1.55 -10.99
CA ARG A 68 -4.24 -1.97 -12.13
C ARG A 68 -3.45 -2.05 -13.45
N ALA A 69 -2.47 -1.17 -13.66
CA ALA A 69 -1.60 -1.20 -14.84
C ALA A 69 -0.63 -2.39 -14.81
N PHE A 70 -0.08 -2.73 -13.64
CA PHE A 70 0.73 -3.94 -13.44
C PHE A 70 -0.06 -5.22 -13.71
N ARG A 71 -1.37 -5.22 -13.38
CA ARG A 71 -2.20 -6.44 -13.41
C ARG A 71 -2.38 -7.04 -14.81
N VAL A 72 -2.49 -6.22 -15.87
CA VAL A 72 -2.81 -6.74 -17.22
C VAL A 72 -1.63 -7.53 -17.81
N GLY A 73 -0.42 -6.97 -17.78
CA GLY A 73 0.77 -7.66 -18.28
C GLY A 73 1.20 -8.83 -17.38
N PHE A 74 1.04 -8.66 -16.06
CA PHE A 74 1.41 -9.69 -15.09
C PHE A 74 0.52 -10.93 -15.18
N GLU A 75 -0.80 -10.78 -15.37
CA GLU A 75 -1.71 -11.93 -15.48
C GLU A 75 -1.42 -12.78 -16.72
N GLU A 76 -1.04 -12.17 -17.85
CA GLU A 76 -0.61 -12.94 -19.03
C GLU A 76 0.71 -13.67 -18.80
N GLN A 77 1.70 -13.02 -18.18
CA GLN A 77 2.97 -13.64 -17.84
C GLN A 77 2.75 -14.82 -16.89
N LEU A 78 1.95 -14.63 -15.84
CA LEU A 78 1.63 -15.66 -14.87
C LEU A 78 0.94 -16.86 -15.53
N LYS A 79 -0.01 -16.64 -16.44
CA LYS A 79 -0.64 -17.73 -17.21
C LYS A 79 0.37 -18.50 -18.06
N ARG A 80 1.31 -17.82 -18.72
CA ARG A 80 2.37 -18.47 -19.51
C ARG A 80 3.27 -19.30 -18.61
N THR A 81 3.71 -18.73 -17.48
CA THR A 81 4.57 -19.43 -16.51
C THR A 81 3.87 -20.63 -15.90
N TRP A 82 2.58 -20.55 -15.59
CA TRP A 82 1.80 -21.70 -15.09
C TRP A 82 1.75 -22.86 -16.08
N ARG A 83 1.60 -22.57 -17.38
CA ARG A 83 1.61 -23.60 -18.42
C ARG A 83 2.95 -24.33 -18.44
N VAL A 84 4.04 -23.56 -18.46
CA VAL A 84 5.41 -24.09 -18.51
C VAL A 84 5.79 -24.80 -17.20
N TYR A 85 5.34 -24.28 -16.06
CA TYR A 85 5.59 -24.88 -14.75
C TYR A 85 4.99 -26.30 -14.64
N ASN A 86 3.81 -26.50 -15.22
CA ASN A 86 3.13 -27.80 -15.27
C ASN A 86 3.69 -28.75 -16.33
N GLU A 87 4.60 -28.29 -17.20
CA GLU A 87 5.30 -29.20 -18.13
C GLU A 87 6.25 -30.10 -17.34
N GLU A 88 6.21 -31.40 -17.65
CA GLU A 88 7.04 -32.38 -16.97
C GLU A 88 8.53 -32.02 -17.09
N GLY A 89 9.19 -31.91 -15.93
CA GLY A 89 10.62 -31.67 -15.86
C GLY A 89 11.06 -30.23 -16.08
N PHE A 90 10.16 -29.23 -16.16
CA PHE A 90 10.56 -27.81 -16.25
C PHE A 90 11.51 -27.40 -15.11
N ILE A 91 11.14 -27.66 -13.86
CA ILE A 91 12.00 -27.32 -12.71
C ILE A 91 13.31 -28.11 -12.71
N LYS A 92 13.29 -29.36 -13.22
CA LYS A 92 14.50 -30.17 -13.40
C LYS A 92 15.47 -29.60 -14.45
N LYS A 93 14.98 -28.81 -15.41
CA LYS A 93 15.82 -28.08 -16.38
C LYS A 93 16.50 -26.86 -15.74
N ILE A 94 15.88 -26.26 -14.72
CA ILE A 94 16.44 -25.09 -14.01
C ILE A 94 17.49 -25.52 -13.00
N THR A 95 17.19 -26.54 -12.19
CA THR A 95 18.09 -27.00 -11.14
C THR A 95 17.90 -28.48 -10.83
N LYS A 96 19.00 -29.14 -10.47
CA LYS A 96 18.98 -30.51 -9.94
C LYS A 96 18.93 -30.54 -8.40
N ASN A 97 19.04 -29.38 -7.76
CA ASN A 97 19.02 -29.26 -6.31
C ASN A 97 17.57 -29.31 -5.79
N HIS A 98 17.30 -30.26 -4.91
CA HIS A 98 15.95 -30.46 -4.35
C HIS A 98 15.49 -29.30 -3.47
N GLY A 99 16.39 -28.70 -2.68
CA GLY A 99 16.05 -27.54 -1.83
C GLY A 99 15.69 -26.30 -2.66
N ILE A 100 16.43 -26.04 -3.73
CA ILE A 100 16.11 -24.94 -4.66
C ILE A 100 14.79 -25.21 -5.39
N THR A 101 14.53 -26.46 -5.75
CA THR A 101 13.25 -26.88 -6.36
C THR A 101 12.07 -26.57 -5.45
N GLN A 102 12.16 -26.91 -4.16
CA GLN A 102 11.12 -26.64 -3.17
C GLN A 102 10.92 -25.13 -2.95
N LEU A 103 12.00 -24.35 -2.91
CA LEU A 103 11.92 -22.89 -2.79
C LEU A 103 11.22 -22.26 -4.00
N ILE A 104 11.60 -22.66 -5.22
CA ILE A 104 10.94 -22.19 -6.45
C ILE A 104 9.45 -22.54 -6.42
N HIS A 105 9.10 -23.76 -6.01
CA HIS A 105 7.71 -24.18 -5.89
C HIS A 105 6.93 -23.30 -4.92
N MET A 106 7.46 -23.07 -3.71
CA MET A 106 6.82 -22.24 -2.69
C MET A 106 6.61 -20.80 -3.17
N LEU A 107 7.64 -20.17 -3.75
CA LEU A 107 7.55 -18.80 -4.27
C LEU A 107 6.58 -18.68 -5.44
N PHE A 108 6.52 -19.68 -6.32
CA PHE A 108 5.63 -19.64 -7.47
C PHE A 108 4.16 -19.89 -7.08
N VAL A 109 3.90 -20.85 -6.19
CA VAL A 109 2.53 -21.24 -5.83
C VAL A 109 1.89 -20.23 -4.87
N GLU A 110 2.61 -19.84 -3.81
CA GLU A 110 2.07 -18.96 -2.76
C GLU A 110 2.11 -17.48 -3.17
N GLU A 111 3.28 -17.02 -3.66
CA GLU A 111 3.52 -15.60 -3.96
C GLU A 111 3.28 -15.24 -5.43
N LYS A 112 2.95 -16.22 -6.29
CA LYS A 112 2.79 -16.02 -7.75
C LYS A 112 4.02 -15.38 -8.39
N ALA A 113 5.21 -15.64 -7.85
CA ALA A 113 6.45 -15.07 -8.33
C ALA A 113 6.82 -15.67 -9.69
N VAL A 114 6.70 -14.88 -10.77
CA VAL A 114 6.98 -15.33 -12.14
C VAL A 114 8.42 -15.84 -12.25
N ILE A 115 8.58 -17.10 -12.64
CA ILE A 115 9.88 -17.73 -12.89
C ILE A 115 10.39 -17.28 -14.26
N SER A 116 11.56 -16.66 -14.28
CA SER A 116 12.30 -16.33 -15.51
C SER A 116 13.60 -17.13 -15.56
N ALA A 117 13.94 -17.61 -16.75
CA ALA A 117 15.20 -18.31 -17.02
C ALA A 117 15.95 -17.57 -18.12
N ASN A 118 17.27 -17.73 -18.16
CA ASN A 118 18.15 -17.06 -19.14
C ASN A 118 18.13 -15.53 -19.04
N THR A 119 18.19 -15.00 -17.82
CA THR A 119 18.35 -13.56 -17.57
C THR A 119 19.82 -13.19 -17.44
N GLY A 120 20.21 -12.02 -17.96
CA GLY A 120 21.47 -11.40 -17.59
C GLY A 120 21.33 -10.83 -16.17
N VAL A 121 22.19 -11.28 -15.25
CA VAL A 121 22.21 -10.77 -13.87
C VAL A 121 23.55 -10.10 -13.65
N GLU A 122 23.50 -8.81 -13.32
CA GLU A 122 24.67 -8.05 -12.88
C GLU A 122 24.65 -7.90 -11.36
N ILE A 123 25.78 -8.19 -10.71
CA ILE A 123 25.90 -8.12 -9.27
C ILE A 123 26.79 -6.93 -8.90
N PHE A 124 26.19 -5.94 -8.26
CA PHE A 124 26.91 -4.79 -7.72
C PHE A 124 27.36 -5.07 -6.28
N THR A 125 28.67 -5.06 -6.05
CA THR A 125 29.27 -5.11 -4.71
C THR A 125 29.64 -3.73 -4.19
N ASP A 126 29.67 -2.72 -5.07
CA ASP A 126 29.90 -1.33 -4.74
C ASP A 126 28.62 -0.48 -4.88
N GLY A 127 28.38 0.38 -3.89
CA GLY A 127 27.19 1.21 -3.85
C GLY A 127 27.15 2.28 -4.93
N ARG A 128 28.29 2.88 -5.27
CA ARG A 128 28.35 3.94 -6.29
C ARG A 128 28.04 3.35 -7.66
N ALA A 129 28.70 2.24 -8.00
CA ALA A 129 28.44 1.53 -9.26
C ALA A 129 26.96 1.16 -9.44
N LYS A 130 26.29 0.71 -8.37
CA LYS A 130 24.85 0.42 -8.40
C LYS A 130 24.01 1.68 -8.68
N PHE A 131 24.32 2.79 -8.02
CA PHE A 131 23.53 4.03 -8.18
C PHE A 131 23.78 4.70 -9.52
N ASP A 132 25.01 4.63 -10.05
CA ASP A 132 25.34 5.14 -11.38
C ASP A 132 24.54 4.36 -12.45
N ALA A 133 24.57 3.02 -12.43
CA ALA A 133 23.78 2.18 -13.32
C ALA A 133 22.26 2.45 -13.22
N LEU A 134 21.75 2.64 -12.00
CA LEU A 134 20.34 2.97 -11.78
C LEU A 134 19.94 4.32 -12.39
N LEU A 135 20.81 5.33 -12.29
CA LEU A 135 20.53 6.65 -12.87
C LEU A 135 20.56 6.59 -14.40
N ASP A 136 21.49 5.82 -14.96
CA ASP A 136 21.56 5.59 -16.40
C ASP A 136 20.31 4.87 -16.93
N ASP A 137 19.80 3.87 -16.19
CA ASP A 137 18.56 3.14 -16.52
C ASP A 137 17.30 4.02 -16.44
N ILE A 138 17.28 5.05 -15.58
CA ILE A 138 16.14 5.97 -15.45
C ILE A 138 16.13 7.01 -16.59
N HIS A 139 17.30 7.37 -17.09
CA HIS A 139 17.42 8.36 -18.17
C HIS A 139 17.15 7.79 -19.57
N ASN A 140 17.33 6.47 -19.75
CA ASN A 140 17.06 5.75 -21.01
C ASN A 140 15.66 5.13 -21.05
#